data_AF-A0A915J5V8-F1
#
_entry.id   AF-A0A915J5V8-F1
#
_cell.length_a   1.000
_cell.length_b   1.000
_cell.length_c   1.000
_cell.angle_alpha   90.00
_cell.angle_beta   90.00
_cell.angle_gamma   90.00
#
_symmetry.space_group_name_H-M   'P 1'
#
loop_
_entity.id
_entity.type
_entity.pdbx_description
1 polymer ?
#
loop_
_entity_poly.entity_id
_entity_poly.type
_entity_poly.pdbx_seq_one_letter_code
_entity_poly.pdbx_strand_id
1 'polypeptide(L)'
;MYLAPHVKGLYGMIRNRGLIQYFSPYLSADLSRMARSFNTNVTSLEDELTKLILDNQIKARIDSHNKILYAKDVDQRTQTYEHALNVGKLTQQRSRVVLLRAAIHRAGIVVKAPPRGDSTNPLNVAMTSDVTVTPTNSGPSSPT
;
A
#
# COMPACT_ATOMS: atom_id res chain seq x y z
N MET A 1 -12.60 -35.47 -10.26
CA MET A 1 -13.02 -35.12 -8.89
C MET A 1 -12.31 -33.82 -8.50
N TYR A 2 -12.92 -32.65 -8.76
CA TYR A 2 -12.22 -31.34 -8.67
C TYR A 2 -12.85 -30.37 -7.67
N LEU A 3 -14.13 -30.56 -7.32
CA LEU A 3 -14.85 -29.64 -6.45
C LEU A 3 -14.54 -29.85 -4.96
N ALA A 4 -14.31 -31.11 -4.54
CA ALA A 4 -14.11 -31.52 -3.16
C ALA A 4 -13.12 -30.64 -2.34
N PRO A 5 -11.90 -30.32 -2.82
CA PRO A 5 -10.96 -29.49 -2.05
C PRO A 5 -11.44 -28.05 -1.86
N HIS A 6 -12.30 -27.54 -2.74
CA HIS A 6 -12.76 -26.15 -2.71
C HIS A 6 -14.07 -25.93 -1.95
N VAL A 7 -14.84 -27.00 -1.68
CA VAL A 7 -16.17 -26.90 -1.04
C VAL A 7 -16.09 -26.10 0.27
N LYS A 8 -15.15 -26.44 1.16
CA LYS A 8 -15.01 -25.75 2.45
C LYS A 8 -14.77 -24.25 2.30
N GLY A 9 -13.91 -23.85 1.36
CA GLY A 9 -13.62 -22.45 1.08
C GLY A 9 -14.81 -21.71 0.48
N LEU A 10 -15.48 -22.33 -0.50
CA LEU A 10 -16.66 -21.76 -1.16
C LEU A 10 -17.79 -21.52 -0.16
N TYR A 11 -18.09 -22.49 0.72
CA TYR A 11 -19.10 -22.32 1.76
C TYR A 11 -18.78 -21.19 2.73
N GLY A 12 -17.51 -21.05 3.13
CA GLY A 12 -17.07 -19.93 3.95
C GLY A 12 -17.29 -18.57 3.27
N MET A 13 -16.91 -18.44 2.00
CA MET A 13 -17.10 -17.21 1.24
C MET A 13 -18.58 -16.86 1.03
N ILE A 14 -19.43 -17.86 0.71
CA ILE A 14 -20.87 -17.67 0.55
C ILE A 14 -21.49 -17.19 1.87
N ARG A 15 -21.12 -17.82 2.98
CA ARG A 15 -21.63 -17.47 4.31
C ARG A 15 -21.23 -16.05 4.71
N ASN A 16 -19.94 -15.70 4.56
CA ASN A 16 -19.44 -14.36 4.86
C ASN A 16 -20.17 -13.29 4.04
N ARG A 17 -20.34 -13.54 2.73
CA ARG A 17 -21.07 -12.63 1.85
C ARG A 17 -22.54 -12.49 2.24
N GLY A 18 -23.18 -13.59 2.64
CA GLY A 18 -24.56 -13.57 3.15
C GLY A 18 -24.71 -12.72 4.41
N LEU A 19 -23.78 -12.83 5.38
CA LEU A 19 -23.80 -12.03 6.61
C LEU A 19 -23.66 -10.52 6.32
N ILE A 20 -22.72 -10.14 5.45
CA ILE A 20 -22.52 -8.75 5.04
C ILE A 20 -23.78 -8.21 4.35
N GLN A 21 -24.33 -8.98 3.41
CA GLN A 21 -25.50 -8.56 2.64
C GLN A 21 -26.75 -8.44 3.50
N TYR A 22 -26.94 -9.34 4.47
CA TYR A 22 -28.03 -9.25 5.43
C TYR A 22 -27.96 -7.97 6.25
N PHE A 23 -26.77 -7.58 6.71
CA PHE A 23 -26.59 -6.40 7.55
C PHE A 23 -26.58 -5.07 6.78
N SER A 24 -26.21 -5.08 5.50
CA SER A 24 -26.02 -3.88 4.67
C SER A 24 -27.14 -2.82 4.72
N PRO A 25 -28.45 -3.15 4.80
CA PRO A 25 -29.49 -2.13 4.83
C PRO A 25 -29.80 -1.60 6.24
N TYR A 26 -29.19 -2.14 7.30
CA TYR A 26 -29.54 -1.85 8.68
C TYR A 26 -28.49 -0.96 9.37
N LEU A 27 -28.96 0.07 10.07
CA LEU A 27 -28.12 0.83 11.01
C LEU A 27 -27.90 0.05 12.31
N SER A 28 -28.88 -0.74 12.72
CA SER A 28 -28.80 -1.65 13.85
C SER A 28 -29.57 -2.93 13.58
N ALA A 29 -29.06 -4.07 14.05
CA ALA A 29 -29.69 -5.38 13.87
C ALA A 29 -29.64 -6.20 15.17
N ASP A 30 -30.74 -6.88 15.47
CA ASP A 30 -30.85 -7.83 16.59
C ASP A 30 -30.16 -9.16 16.23
N LEU A 31 -29.14 -9.53 17.01
CA LEU A 31 -28.36 -10.75 16.81
C LEU A 31 -29.20 -12.01 16.98
N SER A 32 -30.25 -12.00 17.81
CA SER A 32 -31.13 -13.16 18.01
C SER A 32 -32.02 -13.42 16.79
N ARG A 33 -32.43 -12.36 16.08
CA ARG A 33 -33.17 -12.49 14.80
C ARG A 33 -32.24 -12.94 13.69
N MET A 34 -31.04 -12.38 13.64
CA MET A 34 -30.03 -12.74 12.66
C MET A 34 -29.61 -14.21 12.83
N ALA A 35 -29.33 -14.66 14.06
CA ALA A 35 -28.96 -16.04 14.36
C ALA A 35 -30.02 -17.05 13.88
N ARG A 36 -31.31 -16.73 14.07
CA ARG A 36 -32.43 -17.53 13.54
C ARG A 36 -32.43 -17.59 12.02
N SER A 37 -32.19 -16.47 11.33
CA SER A 37 -32.14 -16.48 9.86
C SER A 37 -30.95 -17.26 9.28
N PHE A 38 -29.84 -17.34 10.02
CA PHE A 38 -28.64 -18.07 9.60
C PHE A 38 -28.51 -19.47 10.21
N ASN A 39 -29.56 -19.96 10.87
CA ASN A 39 -29.62 -21.26 11.55
C ASN A 39 -28.40 -21.53 12.45
N THR A 40 -28.03 -20.54 13.25
CA THR A 40 -26.90 -20.62 14.18
C THR A 40 -27.31 -20.16 15.58
N ASN A 41 -26.43 -20.36 16.56
CA ASN A 41 -26.59 -19.78 17.88
C ASN A 41 -26.05 -18.34 17.90
N VAL A 42 -26.42 -17.56 18.92
CA VAL A 42 -25.98 -16.17 19.04
C VAL A 42 -24.47 -16.08 19.26
N THR A 43 -23.89 -16.98 20.07
CA THR A 43 -22.46 -16.96 20.41
C THR A 43 -21.55 -17.22 19.20
N SER A 44 -21.83 -18.23 18.40
CA SER A 44 -21.08 -18.51 17.16
C SER A 44 -21.31 -17.42 16.12
N LEU A 45 -22.50 -16.82 16.05
CA LEU A 45 -22.72 -15.65 15.21
C LEU A 45 -21.84 -14.46 15.65
N GLU A 46 -21.72 -14.21 16.95
CA GLU A 46 -20.82 -13.18 17.50
C GLU A 46 -19.36 -13.44 17.11
N ASP A 47 -18.90 -14.69 17.20
CA ASP A 47 -17.54 -15.07 16.79
C ASP A 47 -17.30 -14.84 15.29
N GLU A 48 -18.27 -15.20 14.44
CA GLU A 48 -18.21 -14.99 13.00
C GLU A 48 -18.21 -13.51 12.63
N LEU A 49 -19.10 -12.72 13.25
CA LEU A 49 -19.17 -11.27 13.04
C LEU A 49 -17.90 -10.57 13.55
N THR A 50 -17.33 -11.03 14.66
CA THR A 50 -16.07 -10.49 15.19
C THR A 50 -14.94 -10.64 14.17
N LYS A 51 -14.82 -11.81 13.54
CA LYS A 51 -13.84 -12.03 12.45
C LYS A 51 -14.06 -11.07 11.29
N LEU A 52 -15.31 -10.92 10.83
CA LEU A 52 -15.65 -10.02 9.71
C LEU A 52 -15.39 -8.53 10.04
N ILE A 53 -15.54 -8.14 11.30
CA ILE A 53 -15.23 -6.78 11.77
C ILE A 53 -13.72 -6.57 11.83
N LEU A 54 -12.95 -7.54 12.35
CA LEU A 54 -11.49 -7.48 12.40
C LEU A 54 -10.87 -7.43 11.00
N ASP A 55 -11.43 -8.19 10.07
CA ASP A 55 -11.02 -8.19 8.65
C ASP A 55 -11.50 -6.93 7.89
N ASN A 56 -12.13 -5.97 8.57
CA ASN A 56 -12.70 -4.73 8.02
C ASN A 56 -13.73 -4.94 6.90
N GLN A 57 -14.35 -6.12 6.81
CA GLN A 57 -15.42 -6.40 5.84
C GLN A 57 -16.76 -5.83 6.28
N ILE A 58 -17.00 -5.76 7.60
CA ILE A 58 -18.17 -5.14 8.21
C ILE A 58 -17.74 -4.01 9.13
N LYS A 59 -18.21 -2.79 8.85
CA LYS A 59 -18.01 -1.62 9.73
C LYS A 59 -19.12 -1.59 10.77
N ALA A 60 -18.96 -2.36 11.85
CA ALA A 60 -19.95 -2.44 12.92
C ALA A 60 -19.33 -2.60 14.31
N ARG A 61 -20.16 -2.46 15.33
CA ARG A 61 -19.86 -2.68 16.75
C ARG A 61 -20.89 -3.63 17.35
N ILE A 62 -20.42 -4.64 18.08
CA ILE A 62 -21.26 -5.60 18.77
C ILE A 62 -21.53 -5.10 20.18
N ASP A 63 -22.80 -4.99 20.56
CA ASP A 63 -23.25 -4.87 21.95
C ASP A 63 -23.65 -6.27 22.45
N SER A 64 -22.76 -6.89 23.22
CA SER A 64 -22.97 -8.24 23.74
C SER A 64 -23.98 -8.31 24.88
N HIS A 65 -24.32 -7.17 25.51
CA HIS A 65 -25.31 -7.10 26.58
C HIS A 65 -26.72 -7.09 25.99
N ASN A 66 -26.99 -6.15 25.08
CA ASN A 66 -28.30 -6.03 24.44
C ASN A 66 -28.47 -6.95 23.23
N LYS A 67 -27.40 -7.63 22.79
CA LYS A 67 -27.37 -8.49 21.60
C LYS A 67 -27.76 -7.74 20.32
N ILE A 68 -27.21 -6.54 20.16
CA ILE A 68 -27.45 -5.67 19.00
C ILE A 68 -26.13 -5.40 18.27
N LEU A 69 -26.15 -5.50 16.95
CA LEU A 69 -25.07 -5.08 16.07
C LEU A 69 -25.37 -3.66 15.56
N TYR A 70 -24.49 -2.71 15.85
CA TYR A 70 -24.62 -1.32 15.39
C TYR A 70 -23.65 -1.03 14.25
N ALA A 71 -24.11 -0.40 13.18
CA ALA A 71 -23.23 0.06 12.11
C ALA A 71 -22.35 1.20 12.65
N LYS A 72 -21.06 1.11 12.37
CA LYS A 72 -20.09 2.14 12.73
C LYS A 72 -20.11 3.18 11.61
N ASP A 73 -20.64 4.36 11.91
CA ASP A 73 -20.46 5.50 11.03
C ASP A 73 -18.98 5.90 11.05
N VAL A 74 -18.43 6.06 9.86
CA VAL A 74 -17.06 6.50 9.68
C VAL A 74 -17.16 7.95 9.26
N ASP A 75 -16.82 8.85 10.18
CA ASP A 75 -16.82 10.27 9.86
C ASP A 75 -15.78 10.59 8.79
N GLN A 76 -16.26 10.68 7.55
CA GLN A 76 -15.48 11.00 6.36
C GLN A 76 -14.73 12.32 6.52
N ARG A 77 -15.30 13.27 7.28
CA ARG A 77 -14.70 14.57 7.54
C ARG A 77 -13.40 14.39 8.32
N THR A 78 -13.47 13.75 9.49
CA THR A 78 -12.30 13.47 10.32
C THR A 78 -11.22 12.71 9.56
N GLN A 79 -11.59 11.67 8.79
CA GLN A 79 -10.63 10.92 7.98
C GLN A 79 -9.91 11.78 6.95
N THR A 80 -10.64 12.67 6.27
CA THR A 80 -10.06 13.56 5.26
C THR A 80 -9.09 14.55 5.89
N TYR A 81 -9.43 15.12 7.05
CA TYR A 81 -8.54 16.03 7.78
C TYR A 81 -7.25 15.33 8.24
N GLU A 82 -7.37 14.15 8.85
CA GLU A 82 -6.20 13.38 9.29
C GLU A 82 -5.28 13.01 8.10
N HIS A 83 -5.88 12.60 6.99
CA HIS A 83 -5.13 12.28 5.78
C HIS A 83 -4.39 13.51 5.24
N ALA A 84 -5.08 14.65 5.10
CA ALA A 84 -4.50 15.89 4.61
C ALA A 84 -3.35 16.38 5.51
N LEU A 85 -3.49 16.29 6.84
CA LEU A 85 -2.42 16.64 7.79
C LEU A 85 -1.19 15.74 7.62
N ASN A 86 -1.38 14.44 7.43
CA ASN A 86 -0.27 13.50 7.22
C ASN A 86 0.46 13.75 5.90
N VAL A 87 -0.29 13.97 4.81
CA VAL A 87 0.28 14.31 3.50
C VAL A 87 1.04 15.65 3.58
N GLY A 88 0.51 16.63 4.31
CA GLY A 88 1.17 17.92 4.54
C GLY A 88 2.51 17.77 5.26
N LYS A 89 2.57 17.00 6.36
CA LYS A 89 3.81 16.73 7.11
C LYS A 89 4.86 16.03 6.24
N LEU A 90 4.45 15.00 5.50
CA LEU A 90 5.34 14.26 4.61
C LEU A 90 5.89 15.14 3.48
N THR A 91 5.04 15.99 2.91
CA THR A 91 5.44 16.92 1.85
C THR A 91 6.43 17.95 2.38
N GLN A 92 6.20 18.50 3.57
CA GLN A 92 7.14 19.43 4.21
C GLN A 92 8.53 18.79 4.43
N GLN A 93 8.57 17.55 4.91
CA GLN A 93 9.83 16.81 5.08
C GLN A 93 10.53 16.58 3.74
N ARG A 94 9.79 16.14 2.71
CA ARG A 94 10.31 15.95 1.35
C ARG A 94 10.87 17.25 0.76
N SER A 95 10.17 18.36 0.92
CA SER A 95 10.63 19.68 0.46
C SER A 95 11.94 20.09 1.14
N ARG A 96 12.08 19.86 2.45
CA ARG A 96 13.33 20.13 3.18
C ARG A 96 14.51 19.33 2.63
N VAL A 97 14.32 18.04 2.36
CA VAL A 97 15.37 17.17 1.81
C VAL A 97 15.77 17.61 0.39
N VAL A 98 14.80 17.94 -0.46
CA VAL A 98 15.08 18.43 -1.82
C VAL A 98 15.83 19.77 -1.78
N LEU A 99 15.41 20.68 -0.91
CA LEU A 99 16.08 21.97 -0.73
C LEU A 99 17.52 21.79 -0.23
N LEU A 100 17.73 20.91 0.74
CA LEU A 100 19.06 20.58 1.25
C LEU A 100 19.94 19.99 0.14
N ARG A 101 19.42 19.06 -0.66
CA ARG A 101 20.15 18.48 -1.80
C ARG A 101 20.55 19.56 -2.81
N ALA A 102 19.67 20.51 -3.10
CA ALA A 102 19.98 21.63 -3.99
C ALA A 102 21.08 22.53 -3.40
N ALA A 103 21.08 22.78 -2.09
CA ALA A 103 22.11 23.55 -1.40
C ALA A 103 23.48 22.85 -1.43
N ILE A 104 23.52 21.54 -1.16
CA ILE A 104 24.73 20.70 -1.25
C ILE A 104 25.31 20.74 -2.68
N HIS A 105 24.46 20.64 -3.70
CA HIS A 105 24.88 20.76 -5.10
C HIS A 105 25.47 22.13 -5.43
N ARG A 106 24.84 23.23 -4.95
CA ARG A 106 25.37 24.59 -5.14
C ARG A 106 26.70 24.82 -4.45
N ALA A 107 26.91 24.20 -3.29
CA ALA A 107 28.18 24.24 -2.57
C ALA A 107 29.28 23.36 -3.21
N GLY A 108 28.99 22.62 -4.29
CA GLY A 108 29.95 21.77 -4.98
C GLY A 108 30.32 20.49 -4.22
N ILE A 109 29.54 20.11 -3.20
CA ILE A 109 29.79 18.90 -2.41
C ILE A 109 29.30 17.69 -3.23
N VAL A 110 30.25 16.95 -3.81
CA VAL A 110 29.98 15.76 -4.63
C VAL A 110 30.65 14.54 -4.00
N VAL A 111 29.88 13.45 -3.86
CA VAL A 111 30.43 12.17 -3.43
C VAL A 111 31.12 11.52 -4.63
N LYS A 112 32.46 11.42 -4.59
CA LYS A 112 33.23 10.61 -5.55
C LYS A 112 33.11 9.14 -5.18
N ALA A 113 32.89 8.27 -6.17
CA ALA A 113 32.94 6.83 -5.95
C ALA A 113 34.36 6.43 -5.46
N PRO A 114 34.48 5.43 -4.58
CA PRO A 114 35.78 4.93 -4.16
C PRO A 114 36.55 4.41 -5.40
N PRO A 115 37.87 4.66 -5.48
CA PRO A 115 38.67 4.17 -6.61
C PRO A 115 38.60 2.64 -6.65
N ARG A 116 38.09 2.10 -7.75
CA ARG A 116 38.35 0.70 -8.11
C ARG A 116 39.84 0.63 -8.41
N GLY A 117 40.58 -0.17 -7.66
CA GLY A 117 42.02 -0.33 -7.84
C GLY A 117 42.34 -0.75 -9.28
N ASP A 118 43.17 0.03 -9.94
CA ASP A 118 43.80 -0.34 -11.21
C ASP A 118 44.73 -1.53 -10.96
N SER A 119 44.26 -2.73 -11.29
CA SER A 119 45.16 -3.86 -11.55
C SER A 119 45.85 -3.60 -12.88
N THR A 120 47.01 -2.95 -12.80
CA THR A 120 47.98 -2.81 -13.88
C THR A 120 48.29 -4.18 -14.49
N ASN A 121 47.93 -4.39 -15.76
CA ASN A 121 48.47 -5.47 -16.57
C ASN A 121 49.36 -4.82 -17.64
N PRO A 122 50.70 -4.79 -17.48
CA PRO A 122 51.58 -4.39 -18.54
C PRO A 122 51.88 -5.61 -19.40
N LEU A 123 51.70 -5.50 -20.72
CA LEU A 123 52.37 -6.21 -21.83
C LEU A 123 51.40 -6.34 -23.01
N ASN A 124 51.23 -5.25 -23.77
CA ASN A 124 51.25 -5.33 -25.24
C ASN A 124 51.46 -3.94 -25.84
N VAL A 125 52.70 -3.47 -25.86
CA VAL A 125 53.14 -2.39 -26.75
C VAL A 125 53.96 -3.06 -27.83
N ALA A 126 53.38 -3.24 -29.01
CA ALA A 126 54.13 -3.39 -30.25
C ALA A 126 53.26 -3.04 -31.46
N MET A 127 53.82 -2.19 -32.33
CA MET A 127 53.44 -1.90 -33.72
C MET A 127 52.31 -0.86 -33.90
N THR A 128 52.65 0.42 -34.11
CA THR A 128 52.91 1.08 -35.43
C THR A 128 51.77 0.79 -36.41
N SER A 129 51.06 1.74 -37.02
CA SER A 129 51.38 3.10 -37.44
C SER A 129 50.10 3.73 -38.03
N ASP A 130 50.09 5.06 -38.08
CA ASP A 130 49.67 5.86 -39.25
C ASP A 130 48.35 6.68 -39.22
N VAL A 131 48.52 7.89 -39.78
CA VAL A 131 47.59 8.87 -40.37
C VAL A 131 46.64 9.71 -39.49
N THR A 132 47.13 10.91 -39.14
CA THR A 132 46.60 12.27 -39.42
C THR A 132 45.11 12.43 -39.81
N VAL A 133 44.38 13.34 -39.13
CA VAL A 133 43.75 14.57 -39.67
C VAL A 133 42.84 15.21 -38.61
N THR A 134 42.92 16.54 -38.58
CA THR A 134 42.37 17.58 -37.69
C THR A 134 40.85 17.85 -37.86
N PRO A 135 40.25 18.77 -37.05
CA PRO A 135 38.88 18.69 -36.54
C PRO A 135 37.88 19.62 -37.27
N THR A 136 36.59 19.53 -36.90
CA THR A 136 35.49 20.55 -36.92
C THR A 136 34.18 19.76 -36.71
N ASN A 137 33.06 20.20 -36.13
CA ASN A 137 32.48 21.52 -35.86
C ASN A 137 31.35 21.37 -34.81
N SER A 138 30.97 22.52 -34.22
CA SER A 138 29.72 22.91 -33.54
C SER A 138 28.41 22.16 -33.92
N GLY A 139 27.36 22.09 -33.10
CA GLY A 139 26.94 22.87 -31.93
C GLY A 139 25.70 22.25 -31.26
N PRO A 140 24.96 22.98 -30.39
CA PRO A 140 24.01 22.41 -29.44
C PRO A 140 22.55 22.44 -29.91
N SER A 141 21.73 21.47 -29.49
CA SER A 141 20.28 21.57 -29.58
C SER A 141 19.59 20.74 -28.48
N SER A 142 18.81 21.42 -27.65
CA SER A 142 17.69 20.91 -26.86
C SER A 142 16.44 21.70 -27.29
N PRO A 143 15.23 21.42 -26.80
CA PRO A 143 14.56 20.14 -26.62
C PRO A 143 13.14 20.17 -27.26
N THR A 144 12.44 19.04 -27.22
CA THR A 144 10.97 18.95 -27.14
C THR A 144 10.61 17.93 -26.10
#